data_AF-A0A534ZI36-F1
#
_entry.id   AF-A0A534ZI36-F1
#
_cell.length_a   1.000
_cell.length_b   1.000
_cell.length_c   1.000
_cell.angle_alpha   90.00
_cell.angle_beta   90.00
_cell.angle_gamma   90.00
#
_symmetry.space_group_name_H-M   'P 1'
#
loop_
_entity.id
_entity.type
_entity.pdbx_description
1 polymer ?
#
loop_
_entity_poly.entity_id
_entity_poly.type
_entity_poly.pdbx_seq_one_letter_code
_entity_poly.pdbx_strand_id
1 'polypeptide(L)' 'MAGLIAPVARLIEAFGRLPGVGQKTAQRLAYHVLRTPADEARALADALVAI' A
#
# COMPACT_ATOMS: atom_id res chain seq x y z
N MET A 1 13.05 -3.89 -16.61
CA MET A 1 12.00 -3.12 -17.32
C MET A 1 10.75 -3.08 -16.44
N ALA A 2 10.64 -2.08 -15.56
CA ALA A 2 9.69 -2.00 -14.45
C ALA A 2 8.31 -1.42 -14.86
N GLY A 3 7.75 -1.90 -15.97
CA GLY A 3 6.57 -1.29 -16.60
C GLY A 3 5.22 -1.95 -16.29
N LEU A 4 5.16 -3.13 -15.65
CA LEU A 4 3.92 -3.95 -15.63
C LEU A 4 3.58 -4.58 -14.27
N ILE A 5 4.18 -4.11 -13.17
CA ILE A 5 3.83 -4.64 -11.85
C ILE A 5 2.45 -4.07 -11.47
N ALA A 6 1.43 -4.92 -11.35
CA ALA A 6 0.06 -4.52 -11.05
C ALA A 6 -0.01 -3.60 -9.81
N PRO A 7 -0.93 -2.63 -9.74
CA PRO A 7 -1.02 -1.65 -8.63
C PRO A 7 -1.02 -2.30 -7.24
N VAL A 8 -1.65 -3.47 -7.12
CA VAL A 8 -1.69 -4.28 -5.91
C VAL A 8 -0.29 -4.73 -5.49
N ALA A 9 0.51 -5.26 -6.42
CA ALA A 9 1.84 -5.76 -6.12
C ALA A 9 2.81 -4.64 -5.68
N ARG A 10 2.66 -3.42 -6.24
CA ARG A 10 3.41 -2.25 -5.77
C ARG A 10 3.07 -1.89 -4.32
N LEU A 11 1.79 -1.92 -3.95
CA LEU A 11 1.36 -1.69 -2.57
C LEU A 11 1.89 -2.75 -1.62
N ILE A 12 1.83 -4.04 -2.02
CA ILE A 12 2.38 -5.14 -1.22
C ILE A 12 3.88 -4.96 -1.00
N GLU A 13 4.63 -4.62 -2.04
CA GLU A 13 6.06 -4.36 -1.92
C GLU A 13 6.34 -3.17 -1.00
N ALA A 14 5.62 -2.06 -1.16
CA ALA A 14 5.79 -0.87 -0.35
C ALA A 14 5.49 -1.14 1.14
N PHE A 15 4.37 -1.82 1.45
CA PHE A 15 4.03 -2.19 2.82
C PHE A 15 5.02 -3.20 3.41
N GLY A 16 5.58 -4.10 2.60
CA GLY A 16 6.59 -5.07 3.05
C GLY A 16 7.93 -4.46 3.45
N ARG A 17 8.19 -3.19 3.11
CA ARG A 17 9.40 -2.45 3.55
C ARG A 17 9.26 -1.88 4.96
N LEU A 18 8.07 -1.91 5.55
CA LEU A 18 7.83 -1.41 6.90
C LEU A 18 8.39 -2.38 7.95
N PRO A 19 9.00 -1.88 9.04
CA PRO A 19 9.51 -2.73 10.10
C PRO A 19 8.37 -3.54 10.75
N GLY A 20 8.55 -4.86 10.87
CA GLY A 20 7.54 -5.76 11.44
C GLY A 20 6.41 -6.16 10.49
N VAL A 21 6.43 -5.73 9.22
CA VAL A 21 5.42 -6.09 8.23
C VAL A 21 5.97 -7.14 7.26
N GLY A 22 5.62 -8.41 7.50
CA GLY A 22 5.93 -9.51 6.57
C GLY A 22 4.98 -9.55 5.35
N GLN A 23 5.33 -10.36 4.34
CA GLN A 23 4.60 -10.49 3.06
C GLN A 23 3.08 -10.70 3.22
N LYS A 24 2.65 -11.58 4.13
CA LYS A 24 1.23 -11.85 4.38
C LYS A 24 0.50 -10.64 4.97
N THR A 25 1.16 -9.90 5.85
CA THR A 25 0.61 -8.68 6.45
C THR A 25 0.55 -7.56 5.42
N ALA A 26 1.60 -7.38 4.62
CA ALA A 26 1.64 -6.43 3.52
C ALA A 26 0.51 -6.66 2.51
N GLN A 27 0.24 -7.92 2.16
CA GLN A 27 -0.88 -8.30 1.31
C GLN A 27 -2.24 -7.94 1.91
N ARG A 28 -2.44 -8.21 3.20
CA ARG A 28 -3.66 -7.82 3.91
C ARG A 28 -3.86 -6.30 3.91
N LEU A 29 -2.81 -5.53 4.16
CA LEU A 29 -2.86 -4.06 4.16
C LEU A 29 -3.18 -3.52 2.76
N ALA A 30 -2.53 -4.03 1.72
CA ALA A 30 -2.82 -3.65 0.33
C ALA A 30 -4.29 -3.87 -0.02
N TYR A 31 -4.84 -5.04 0.27
CA TYR A 31 -6.26 -5.32 0.00
C TYR A 31 -7.22 -4.53 0.88
N HIS A 32 -6.81 -4.19 2.11
CA HIS A 32 -7.62 -3.32 2.96
C HIS A 32 -7.76 -1.94 2.33
N VAL A 33 -6.64 -1.27 2.03
CA VAL A 33 -6.63 0.09 1.44
C VAL A 33 -7.35 0.14 0.09
N LEU A 34 -7.24 -0.89 -0.73
CA LEU A 34 -7.95 -0.97 -2.01
C LEU A 34 -9.47 -1.12 -1.90
N ARG A 35 -9.97 -1.58 -0.75
CA ARG A 35 -11.41 -1.74 -0.46
C ARG A 35 -11.99 -0.56 0.32
N THR A 36 -11.12 0.28 0.86
CA THR A 36 -11.49 1.50 1.56
C THR A 36 -12.00 2.56 0.57
N PRO A 37 -12.93 3.45 0.97
CA PRO A 37 -13.30 4.62 0.18
C PRO A 37 -12.09 5.42 -0.32
N ALA A 38 -12.21 5.99 -1.52
CA ALA A 38 -11.10 6.63 -2.22
C ALA A 38 -10.57 7.87 -1.47
N ASP A 39 -11.43 8.58 -0.76
CA ASP A 39 -11.12 9.74 0.09
C ASP A 39 -10.29 9.34 1.31
N GLU A 40 -10.61 8.25 1.98
CA GLU A 40 -9.80 7.73 3.09
C GLU A 40 -8.41 7.25 2.62
N ALA A 41 -8.35 6.54 1.48
CA ALA A 41 -7.08 6.14 0.88
C ALA A 41 -6.23 7.38 0.48
N ARG A 42 -6.90 8.44 0.03
CA ARG A 42 -6.25 9.72 -0.28
C ARG A 42 -5.73 10.40 0.97
N ALA A 43 -6.53 10.48 2.03
CA ALA A 43 -6.12 11.06 3.30
C ALA A 43 -4.90 10.34 3.89
N LEU A 44 -4.83 9.01 3.79
CA LEU A 44 -3.64 8.24 4.16
C LEU A 44 -2.41 8.63 3.32
N ALA A 45 -2.57 8.72 2.00
CA ALA A 45 -1.47 9.12 1.11
C ALA A 45 -0.97 10.54 1.42
N ASP A 46 -1.88 11.47 1.65
CA ASP A 46 -1.57 12.86 1.99
C ASP A 46 -0.85 12.93 3.36
N ALA A 47 -1.30 12.16 4.35
CA ALA A 47 -0.62 12.06 5.64
C ALA A 47 0.80 11.50 5.52
N LEU A 48 1.07 10.57 4.60
CA LEU A 48 2.40 10.02 4.39
C LEU A 48 3.39 11.02 3.76
N VAL A 49 2.90 11.98 2.94
CA VAL A 49 3.74 12.97 2.25
C VAL A 49 3.80 14.34 2.95
N ALA A 50 2.98 14.55 3.97
CA ALA A 50 2.90 15.80 4.72
C ALA A 50 4.04 16.01 5.74
N ILE A 51 4.91 15.01 5.93
CA ILE A 51 6.09 15.08 6.81
C ILE A 51 7.34 15.19 5.95
#